data_AF-A0A7J2NQV9-F1
#
_entry.id   AF-A0A7J2NQV9-F1
#
_cell.length_a   1.000
_cell.length_b   1.000
_cell.length_c   1.000
_cell.angle_alpha   90.00
_cell.angle_beta   90.00
_cell.angle_gamma   90.00
#
_symmetry.space_group_name_H-M   'P 1'
#
loop_
_entity.id
_entity.type
_entity.pdbx_description
1 polymer ?
#
loop_
_entity_poly.entity_id
_entity_poly.type
_entity_poly.pdbx_seq_one_letter_code
_entity_poly.pdbx_strand_id
1 'polypeptide(L)'
;MQCKREVPDMVKFGIEFVPKEAYWKTAYYAMQSEKRGFDNLWITDHYNNRNVYVTLAATAIYTKKIVFGPGVTNPFLINPIVTTQSLASLDEMAPGRVVLGMGAGDVTTLASTGIEATKQLSAVVDAIAIFRAMLEGKSVTYEGNVFQVKGTRFNFKPRGQIPVYIGAQGPKMLETAGKIGDGVLINASHPKDIDYAVGQIKKGVEKAGKNMSDVDATAYTSFSVDKKPDKAMGAASPVVAFIVAGSPNVILERHGI
;
A
#
# COMPACT_ATOMS: atom_id res chain seq x y z
N MET A 1 -25.86 9.57 27.68
CA MET A 1 -24.61 10.23 27.24
C MET A 1 -23.44 9.41 27.74
N GLN A 2 -22.90 8.52 26.91
CA GLN A 2 -21.69 7.75 27.23
C GLN A 2 -20.48 8.58 26.78
N CYS A 3 -19.63 8.92 27.74
CA CYS A 3 -18.34 9.57 27.51
C CYS A 3 -17.54 8.71 26.53
N LYS A 4 -17.37 9.17 25.29
CA LYS A 4 -16.33 8.66 24.41
C LYS A 4 -15.00 8.97 25.13
N ARG A 5 -14.32 7.93 25.64
CA ARG A 5 -12.91 8.06 25.95
C ARG A 5 -12.22 8.25 24.61
N GLU A 6 -11.84 9.49 24.31
CA GLU A 6 -10.82 9.78 23.31
C GLU A 6 -9.56 9.05 23.75
N VAL A 7 -9.30 7.89 23.13
CA VAL A 7 -7.96 7.31 23.16
C VAL A 7 -7.13 8.25 22.29
N PRO A 8 -6.09 8.91 22.80
CA PRO A 8 -5.24 9.75 21.96
C PRO A 8 -4.75 8.90 20.79
N ASP A 9 -4.87 9.41 19.57
CA ASP A 9 -4.44 8.71 18.34
C ASP A 9 -3.00 8.22 18.53
N MET A 10 -2.84 6.93 18.86
CA MET A 10 -1.51 6.35 19.01
C MET A 10 -0.89 6.29 17.62
N VAL A 11 0.28 6.90 17.50
CA VAL A 11 1.13 6.78 16.32
C VAL A 11 1.38 5.29 16.06
N LYS A 12 1.00 4.82 14.87
CA LYS A 12 1.25 3.45 14.43
C LYS A 12 2.64 3.32 13.81
N PHE A 13 3.25 2.16 13.97
CA PHE A 13 4.52 1.83 13.35
C PHE A 13 4.36 0.69 12.34
N GLY A 14 4.74 0.96 11.09
CA GLY A 14 4.79 -0.03 10.03
C GLY A 14 6.23 -0.47 9.73
N ILE A 15 6.38 -1.67 9.17
CA ILE A 15 7.64 -2.17 8.61
C ILE A 15 7.42 -2.74 7.21
N GLU A 16 8.38 -2.56 6.32
CA GLU A 16 8.34 -3.05 4.95
C GLU A 16 9.45 -4.10 4.74
N PHE A 17 9.12 -5.15 3.98
CA PHE A 17 10.08 -6.13 3.53
C PHE A 17 10.00 -6.37 2.02
N VAL A 18 11.14 -6.24 1.37
CA VAL A 18 11.34 -6.72 0.00
C VAL A 18 11.55 -8.24 0.05
N PRO A 19 10.73 -9.05 -0.65
CA PRO A 19 10.83 -10.51 -0.61
C PRO A 19 11.97 -11.03 -1.52
N LYS A 20 13.20 -10.53 -1.29
CA LYS A 20 14.46 -10.90 -1.96
C LYS A 20 15.15 -12.13 -1.34
N GLU A 21 14.76 -12.49 -0.14
CA GLU A 21 15.32 -13.61 0.61
C GLU A 21 14.41 -14.84 0.51
N ALA A 22 14.85 -15.98 1.03
CA ALA A 22 14.00 -17.16 1.13
C ALA A 22 12.78 -16.88 2.04
N TYR A 23 11.63 -17.47 1.72
CA TYR A 23 10.35 -17.22 2.41
C TYR A 23 10.43 -17.34 3.93
N TRP A 24 11.19 -18.32 4.44
CA TRP A 24 11.34 -18.53 5.88
C TRP A 24 11.93 -17.30 6.59
N LYS A 25 12.81 -16.54 5.92
CA LYS A 25 13.48 -15.38 6.50
C LYS A 25 12.53 -14.20 6.59
N THR A 26 11.74 -13.96 5.54
CA THR A 26 10.66 -12.96 5.58
C THR A 26 9.59 -13.33 6.61
N ALA A 27 9.19 -14.60 6.70
CA ALA A 27 8.25 -15.07 7.73
C ALA A 27 8.82 -14.86 9.14
N TYR A 28 10.10 -15.19 9.36
CA TYR A 28 10.78 -14.93 10.63
C TYR A 28 10.75 -13.44 11.00
N TYR A 29 11.07 -12.53 10.06
CA TYR A 29 11.02 -11.09 10.31
C TYR A 29 9.60 -10.58 10.56
N ALA A 30 8.58 -11.15 9.90
CA ALA A 30 7.18 -10.85 10.20
C ALA A 30 6.82 -11.19 11.65
N MET A 31 7.20 -12.39 12.11
CA MET A 31 7.00 -12.81 13.50
C MET A 31 7.74 -11.90 14.49
N GLN A 32 8.97 -11.50 14.18
CA GLN A 32 9.73 -10.59 15.03
C GLN A 32 9.08 -9.21 15.07
N SER A 33 8.58 -8.70 13.94
CA SER A 33 7.94 -7.39 13.87
C SER A 33 6.70 -7.32 14.76
N GLU A 34 5.83 -8.33 14.68
CA GLU A 34 4.68 -8.45 15.58
C GLU A 34 5.12 -8.53 17.05
N LYS A 35 6.14 -9.34 17.36
CA LYS A 35 6.68 -9.47 18.73
C LYS A 35 7.25 -8.15 19.26
N ARG A 36 7.72 -7.27 18.38
CA ARG A 36 8.27 -5.94 18.73
C ARG A 36 7.22 -4.84 18.72
N GLY A 37 5.96 -5.14 18.42
CA GLY A 37 4.85 -4.20 18.53
C GLY A 37 4.63 -3.33 17.30
N PHE A 38 5.11 -3.74 16.12
CA PHE A 38 4.70 -3.09 14.86
C PHE A 38 3.22 -3.39 14.59
N ASP A 39 2.49 -2.36 14.17
CA ASP A 39 1.06 -2.41 13.84
C ASP A 39 0.83 -2.95 12.42
N ASN A 40 1.70 -2.56 11.50
CA ASN A 40 1.59 -2.87 10.08
C ASN A 40 2.84 -3.55 9.52
N LEU A 41 2.64 -4.48 8.59
CA LEU A 41 3.68 -5.11 7.80
C LEU A 41 3.34 -5.05 6.31
N TRP A 42 4.30 -4.60 5.52
CA TRP A 42 4.11 -4.44 4.09
C TRP A 42 5.10 -5.28 3.30
N ILE A 43 4.63 -5.95 2.25
CA ILE A 43 5.49 -6.69 1.32
C ILE A 43 5.44 -6.02 -0.06
N THR A 44 6.60 -5.66 -0.61
CA THR A 44 6.65 -5.07 -1.96
C THR A 44 6.30 -6.09 -3.03
N ASP A 45 5.68 -5.65 -4.12
CA ASP A 45 5.28 -6.50 -5.24
C ASP A 45 6.07 -6.15 -6.51
N HIS A 46 7.13 -6.90 -6.79
CA HIS A 46 7.90 -6.80 -8.02
C HIS A 46 8.14 -8.19 -8.59
N TYR A 47 7.96 -8.37 -9.91
CA TYR A 47 8.02 -9.67 -10.59
C TYR A 47 9.35 -10.40 -10.43
N ASN A 48 10.43 -9.67 -10.19
CA ASN A 48 11.79 -10.18 -10.04
C ASN A 48 12.13 -10.65 -8.61
N ASN A 49 11.19 -10.54 -7.67
CA ASN A 49 11.30 -11.06 -6.30
C ASN A 49 10.33 -12.23 -6.09
N ARG A 50 10.30 -12.80 -4.87
CA ARG A 50 9.29 -13.82 -4.54
C ARG A 50 7.89 -13.19 -4.57
N ASN A 51 6.88 -14.01 -4.91
CA ASN A 51 5.51 -13.54 -5.09
C ASN A 51 4.92 -12.93 -3.80
N VAL A 52 4.27 -11.77 -3.93
CA VAL A 52 3.72 -11.01 -2.81
C VAL A 52 2.63 -11.79 -2.05
N TYR A 53 1.68 -12.42 -2.74
CA TYR A 53 0.56 -13.12 -2.09
C TYR A 53 0.98 -14.41 -1.41
N VAL A 54 1.94 -15.15 -1.98
CA VAL A 54 2.55 -16.32 -1.33
C VAL A 54 3.28 -15.90 -0.05
N THR A 55 4.00 -14.78 -0.09
CA THR A 55 4.68 -14.23 1.09
C THR A 55 3.68 -13.80 2.17
N LEU A 56 2.60 -13.11 1.79
CA LEU A 56 1.56 -12.66 2.72
C LEU A 56 0.76 -13.85 3.30
N ALA A 57 0.58 -14.94 2.57
CA ALA A 57 -0.02 -16.16 3.11
C ALA A 57 0.84 -16.78 4.22
N ALA A 58 2.18 -16.76 4.07
CA ALA A 58 3.08 -17.17 5.15
C ALA A 58 2.97 -16.20 6.35
N THR A 59 2.92 -14.88 6.12
CA THR A 59 2.66 -13.89 7.18
C THR A 59 1.35 -14.19 7.91
N ALA A 60 0.27 -14.48 7.18
CA ALA A 60 -1.03 -14.81 7.74
C ALA A 60 -0.98 -16.00 8.71
N ILE A 61 -0.23 -17.05 8.34
CA ILE A 61 -0.07 -18.30 9.13
C ILE A 61 0.79 -18.08 10.38
N TYR A 62 1.89 -17.34 10.26
CA TYR A 62 2.89 -17.23 11.33
C TYR A 62 2.69 -16.04 12.29
N THR A 63 1.72 -15.17 12.03
CA THR A 63 1.41 -13.99 12.86
C THR A 63 -0.05 -14.00 13.31
N LYS A 64 -0.38 -13.28 14.39
CA LYS A 64 -1.70 -13.36 15.04
C LYS A 64 -2.46 -12.03 15.11
N LYS A 65 -1.78 -10.90 14.98
CA LYS A 65 -2.30 -9.55 15.29
C LYS A 65 -1.88 -8.50 14.27
N ILE A 66 -0.65 -8.56 13.76
CA ILE A 66 -0.13 -7.55 12.84
C ILE A 66 -1.02 -7.47 11.60
N VAL A 67 -1.34 -6.25 11.19
CA VAL A 67 -2.06 -5.97 9.96
C VAL A 67 -1.06 -6.00 8.81
N PHE A 68 -1.39 -6.62 7.69
CA PHE A 68 -0.47 -6.80 6.60
C PHE A 68 -1.12 -6.66 5.23
N GLY A 69 -0.30 -6.32 4.23
CA GLY A 69 -0.75 -6.23 2.84
C GLY A 69 0.40 -6.03 1.86
N PRO A 70 0.08 -6.05 0.55
CA PRO A 70 1.04 -5.60 -0.44
C PRO A 70 1.31 -4.10 -0.21
N GLY A 71 2.57 -3.67 -0.26
CA GLY A 71 2.97 -2.27 -0.07
C GLY A 71 3.94 -1.81 -1.14
N VAL A 72 3.49 -1.61 -2.39
CA VAL A 72 2.13 -1.78 -2.90
C VAL A 72 2.12 -2.74 -4.10
N THR A 73 0.96 -3.35 -4.39
CA THR A 73 0.70 -4.00 -5.69
C THR A 73 0.22 -2.96 -6.70
N ASN A 74 -0.06 -3.38 -7.94
CA ASN A 74 -0.50 -2.51 -9.01
C ASN A 74 -1.60 -3.21 -9.85
N PRO A 75 -2.41 -2.46 -10.61
CA PRO A 75 -3.54 -3.03 -11.32
C PRO A 75 -3.16 -3.72 -12.64
N PHE A 76 -1.89 -3.68 -13.04
CA PHE A 76 -1.44 -4.06 -14.38
C PHE A 76 -0.84 -5.47 -14.44
N LEU A 77 -0.01 -5.85 -13.47
CA LEU A 77 0.63 -7.18 -13.47
C LEU A 77 -0.39 -8.31 -13.29
N ILE A 78 -1.43 -8.05 -12.49
CA ILE A 78 -2.46 -9.02 -12.15
C ILE A 78 -3.81 -8.34 -12.32
N ASN A 79 -4.73 -9.01 -13.02
CA ASN A 79 -6.08 -8.51 -13.22
C ASN A 79 -6.73 -8.13 -11.86
N PRO A 80 -7.41 -6.98 -11.74
CA PRO A 80 -8.00 -6.52 -10.48
C PRO A 80 -8.92 -7.55 -9.79
N ILE A 81 -9.61 -8.41 -10.55
CA ILE A 81 -10.44 -9.49 -10.00
C ILE A 81 -9.56 -10.53 -9.26
N VAL A 82 -8.42 -10.90 -9.83
CA VAL A 82 -7.49 -11.89 -9.25
C VAL A 82 -6.76 -11.31 -8.03
N THR A 83 -6.41 -10.03 -8.08
CA THR A 83 -5.94 -9.29 -6.89
C THR A 83 -7.00 -9.36 -5.80
N THR A 84 -8.24 -9.02 -6.11
CA THR A 84 -9.34 -9.07 -5.13
C THR A 84 -9.55 -10.46 -4.55
N GLN A 85 -9.52 -11.50 -5.39
CA GLN A 85 -9.61 -12.90 -4.96
C GLN A 85 -8.49 -13.25 -3.96
N SER A 86 -7.25 -12.86 -4.27
CA SER A 86 -6.10 -13.11 -3.41
C SER A 86 -6.27 -12.48 -2.04
N LEU A 87 -6.67 -11.21 -1.97
CA LEU A 87 -6.85 -10.52 -0.70
C LEU A 87 -8.06 -11.05 0.08
N ALA A 88 -9.16 -11.40 -0.59
CA ALA A 88 -10.31 -12.01 0.07
C ALA A 88 -9.97 -13.39 0.67
N SER A 89 -9.12 -14.16 0.00
CA SER A 89 -8.62 -15.45 0.52
C SER A 89 -7.68 -15.25 1.71
N LEU A 90 -6.79 -14.24 1.64
CA LEU A 90 -5.93 -13.88 2.77
C LEU A 90 -6.75 -13.42 3.98
N ASP A 91 -7.83 -12.65 3.78
CA ASP A 91 -8.69 -12.19 4.87
C ASP A 91 -9.51 -13.33 5.49
N GLU A 92 -9.80 -14.40 4.74
CA GLU A 92 -10.32 -15.64 5.33
C GLU A 92 -9.30 -16.31 6.27
N MET A 93 -8.03 -16.35 5.89
CA MET A 93 -6.94 -16.88 6.72
C MET A 93 -6.60 -15.98 7.91
N ALA A 94 -6.78 -14.68 7.76
CA ALA A 94 -6.38 -13.65 8.71
C ALA A 94 -7.44 -12.56 8.88
N PRO A 95 -8.62 -12.89 9.45
CA PRO A 95 -9.75 -11.96 9.52
C PRO A 95 -9.41 -10.62 10.14
N GLY A 96 -9.66 -9.53 9.40
CA GLY A 96 -9.47 -8.17 9.87
C GLY A 96 -8.01 -7.71 9.95
N ARG A 97 -7.07 -8.51 9.42
CA ARG A 97 -5.64 -8.18 9.39
C ARG A 97 -5.12 -7.89 8.00
N VAL A 98 -5.94 -8.01 6.96
CA VAL A 98 -5.50 -7.80 5.58
C VAL A 98 -5.85 -6.38 5.15
N VAL A 99 -4.93 -5.75 4.42
CA VAL A 99 -5.15 -4.48 3.72
C VAL A 99 -4.72 -4.60 2.26
N LEU A 100 -5.36 -3.86 1.37
CA LEU A 100 -4.90 -3.68 -0.01
C LEU A 100 -4.03 -2.42 -0.08
N GLY A 101 -2.73 -2.55 -0.33
CA GLY A 101 -1.93 -1.43 -0.83
C GLY A 101 -1.89 -1.44 -2.36
N MET A 102 -2.45 -0.42 -2.99
CA MET A 102 -2.53 -0.27 -4.46
C MET A 102 -1.77 0.97 -4.92
N GLY A 103 -0.94 0.83 -5.95
CA GLY A 103 -0.23 1.94 -6.58
C GLY A 103 -0.34 1.92 -8.11
N ALA A 104 0.22 2.95 -8.74
CA ALA A 104 0.27 3.11 -10.19
C ALA A 104 1.14 2.06 -10.91
N GLY A 105 2.02 1.38 -10.17
CA GLY A 105 3.09 0.56 -10.73
C GLY A 105 4.23 1.40 -11.32
N ASP A 106 5.46 0.90 -11.17
CA ASP A 106 6.66 1.53 -11.72
C ASP A 106 6.73 1.29 -13.23
N VAL A 107 6.84 2.37 -14.01
CA VAL A 107 6.76 2.34 -15.48
C VAL A 107 7.90 1.50 -16.06
N THR A 108 9.11 1.63 -15.50
CA THR A 108 10.29 0.87 -15.97
C THR A 108 10.12 -0.62 -15.71
N THR A 109 9.66 -0.99 -14.52
CA THR A 109 9.37 -2.38 -14.14
C THR A 109 8.28 -2.98 -15.02
N LEU A 110 7.18 -2.28 -15.23
CA LEU A 110 6.07 -2.76 -16.07
C LEU A 110 6.50 -2.92 -17.54
N ALA A 111 7.23 -1.95 -18.08
CA ALA A 111 7.75 -2.01 -19.45
C ALA A 111 8.69 -3.21 -19.65
N SER A 112 9.51 -3.54 -18.66
CA SER A 112 10.40 -4.72 -18.72
C SER A 112 9.65 -6.06 -18.82
N THR A 113 8.38 -6.08 -18.41
CA THR A 113 7.47 -7.24 -18.54
C THR A 113 6.57 -7.17 -19.78
N GLY A 114 6.78 -6.19 -20.66
CA GLY A 114 5.98 -5.99 -21.88
C GLY A 114 4.65 -5.28 -21.65
N ILE A 115 4.47 -4.61 -20.50
CA ILE A 115 3.24 -3.88 -20.17
C ILE A 115 3.46 -2.38 -20.36
N GLU A 116 2.68 -1.78 -21.25
CA GLU A 116 2.63 -0.32 -21.41
C GLU A 116 1.58 0.28 -20.46
N ALA A 117 2.06 0.83 -19.33
CA ALA A 117 1.21 1.39 -18.30
C ALA A 117 0.70 2.79 -18.68
N THR A 118 -0.48 2.86 -19.29
CA THR A 118 -1.15 4.13 -19.62
C THR A 118 -2.30 4.42 -18.65
N LYS A 119 -2.67 5.71 -18.51
CA LYS A 119 -3.79 6.16 -17.65
C LYS A 119 -3.73 5.61 -16.21
N GLN A 120 -2.54 5.52 -15.61
CA GLN A 120 -2.31 4.85 -14.32
C GLN A 120 -3.24 5.32 -13.19
N LEU A 121 -3.56 6.62 -13.14
CA LEU A 121 -4.53 7.14 -12.16
C LEU A 121 -5.91 6.49 -12.34
N SER A 122 -6.42 6.46 -13.56
CA SER A 122 -7.69 5.80 -13.88
C SER A 122 -7.63 4.30 -13.63
N ALA A 123 -6.52 3.65 -13.94
CA ALA A 123 -6.31 2.22 -13.69
C ALA A 123 -6.42 1.88 -12.19
N VAL A 124 -5.80 2.69 -11.33
CA VAL A 124 -5.90 2.55 -9.86
C VAL A 124 -7.33 2.78 -9.37
N VAL A 125 -8.01 3.83 -9.86
CA VAL A 125 -9.40 4.13 -9.49
C VAL A 125 -10.33 2.98 -9.88
N ASP A 126 -10.24 2.51 -11.12
CA ASP A 126 -11.05 1.40 -11.64
C ASP A 126 -10.80 0.11 -10.84
N ALA A 127 -9.52 -0.22 -10.58
CA ALA A 127 -9.16 -1.42 -9.83
C ALA A 127 -9.70 -1.40 -8.39
N ILE A 128 -9.65 -0.24 -7.72
CA ILE A 128 -10.20 -0.07 -6.36
C ILE A 128 -11.72 -0.15 -6.36
N ALA A 129 -12.39 0.41 -7.38
CA ALA A 129 -13.84 0.31 -7.52
C ALA A 129 -14.28 -1.15 -7.72
N ILE A 130 -13.60 -1.88 -8.61
CA ILE A 130 -13.83 -3.32 -8.83
C ILE A 130 -13.55 -4.10 -7.54
N PHE A 131 -12.45 -3.81 -6.85
CA PHE A 131 -12.09 -4.45 -5.59
C PHE A 131 -13.19 -4.32 -4.53
N ARG A 132 -13.64 -3.09 -4.25
CA ARG A 132 -14.70 -2.85 -3.27
C ARG A 132 -16.02 -3.52 -3.67
N ALA A 133 -16.41 -3.44 -4.94
CA ALA A 133 -17.65 -4.05 -5.44
C ALA A 133 -17.62 -5.59 -5.34
N MET A 134 -16.50 -6.21 -5.69
CA MET A 134 -16.33 -7.67 -5.63
C MET A 134 -16.39 -8.18 -4.17
N LEU A 135 -15.91 -7.40 -3.21
CA LEU A 135 -16.00 -7.73 -1.78
C LEU A 135 -17.43 -7.69 -1.21
N GLU A 136 -18.40 -7.10 -1.91
CA GLU A 136 -19.82 -7.18 -1.51
C GLU A 136 -20.41 -8.58 -1.71
N GLY A 137 -19.72 -9.48 -2.43
CA GLY A 137 -20.18 -10.85 -2.69
C GLY A 137 -21.36 -10.94 -3.66
N LYS A 138 -21.62 -9.88 -4.43
CA LYS A 138 -22.66 -9.82 -5.46
C LYS A 138 -22.05 -9.89 -6.86
N SER A 139 -22.91 -10.05 -7.86
CA SER A 139 -22.49 -9.91 -9.26
C SER A 139 -22.15 -8.45 -9.55
N VAL A 140 -20.96 -8.23 -10.11
CA VAL A 140 -20.41 -6.91 -10.43
C VAL A 140 -20.41 -6.70 -11.93
N THR A 141 -20.96 -5.56 -12.34
CA THR A 141 -20.75 -4.95 -13.64
C THR A 141 -20.17 -3.57 -13.41
N TYR A 142 -19.03 -3.27 -14.01
CA TYR A 142 -18.34 -1.98 -13.88
C TYR A 142 -17.72 -1.60 -15.22
N GLU A 143 -17.95 -0.37 -15.65
CA GLU A 143 -17.44 0.19 -16.89
C GLU A 143 -16.52 1.37 -16.56
N GLY A 144 -15.23 1.07 -16.39
CA GLY A 144 -14.20 2.06 -16.12
C GLY A 144 -13.50 2.57 -17.39
N ASN A 145 -12.51 3.43 -17.17
CA ASN A 145 -11.71 4.02 -18.25
C ASN A 145 -10.59 3.10 -18.76
N VAL A 146 -10.18 2.14 -17.94
CA VAL A 146 -9.10 1.18 -18.16
C VAL A 146 -9.62 -0.24 -17.96
N PHE A 147 -10.35 -0.51 -16.89
CA PHE A 147 -10.88 -1.84 -16.59
C PHE A 147 -12.40 -1.89 -16.69
N GLN A 148 -12.89 -3.00 -17.23
CA GLN A 148 -14.31 -3.30 -17.35
C GLN A 148 -14.57 -4.73 -16.90
N VAL A 149 -15.66 -4.94 -16.17
CA VAL A 149 -16.14 -6.27 -15.76
C VAL A 149 -17.63 -6.35 -16.00
N LYS A 150 -18.13 -7.53 -16.36
CA LYS A 150 -19.55 -7.75 -16.66
C LYS A 150 -20.04 -9.03 -16.03
N GLY A 151 -21.02 -8.94 -15.12
CA GLY A 151 -21.64 -10.09 -14.47
C GLY A 151 -20.68 -10.99 -13.68
N THR A 152 -19.57 -10.44 -13.18
CA THR A 152 -18.53 -11.22 -12.49
C THR A 152 -18.86 -11.37 -11.01
N ARG A 153 -18.70 -12.57 -10.45
CA ARG A 153 -18.90 -12.83 -9.01
C ARG A 153 -17.96 -13.92 -8.51
N PHE A 154 -17.70 -13.92 -7.21
CA PHE A 154 -17.05 -15.07 -6.56
C PHE A 154 -18.07 -16.17 -6.25
N ASN A 155 -17.58 -17.42 -6.21
CA ASN A 155 -18.34 -18.58 -5.75
C ASN A 155 -18.20 -18.83 -4.24
N PHE A 156 -17.46 -17.97 -3.54
CA PHE A 156 -17.37 -17.89 -2.10
C PHE A 156 -17.84 -16.51 -1.65
N LYS A 157 -18.24 -16.37 -0.39
CA LYS A 157 -18.67 -15.10 0.18
C LYS A 157 -17.48 -14.40 0.84
N PRO A 158 -16.98 -13.28 0.32
CA PRO A 158 -15.97 -12.49 1.02
C PRO A 158 -16.50 -12.05 2.39
N ARG A 159 -15.62 -11.95 3.38
CA ARG A 159 -15.98 -11.44 4.71
C ARG A 159 -16.34 -9.94 4.66
N GLY A 160 -15.74 -9.23 3.70
CA GLY A 160 -15.94 -7.80 3.46
C GLY A 160 -15.05 -6.92 4.34
N GLN A 161 -14.89 -5.65 3.95
CA GLN A 161 -14.19 -4.59 4.70
C GLN A 161 -12.66 -4.71 4.79
N ILE A 162 -11.99 -5.02 3.68
CA ILE A 162 -10.53 -4.89 3.58
C ILE A 162 -10.18 -3.42 3.31
N PRO A 163 -9.41 -2.74 4.19
CA PRO A 163 -9.02 -1.35 3.97
C PRO A 163 -8.11 -1.18 2.75
N VAL A 164 -8.24 -0.04 2.08
CA VAL A 164 -7.46 0.31 0.88
C VAL A 164 -6.49 1.43 1.18
N TYR A 165 -5.20 1.12 1.12
CA TYR A 165 -4.10 2.06 1.13
C TYR A 165 -3.65 2.36 -0.29
N ILE A 166 -3.41 3.63 -0.60
CA ILE A 166 -2.97 4.04 -1.94
C ILE A 166 -1.55 4.57 -1.87
N GLY A 167 -0.65 3.94 -2.63
CA GLY A 167 0.71 4.44 -2.83
C GLY A 167 0.69 5.68 -3.72
N ALA A 168 1.12 6.82 -3.18
CA ALA A 168 0.97 8.11 -3.86
C ALA A 168 2.18 9.03 -3.68
N GLN A 169 2.52 9.75 -4.76
CA GLN A 169 3.62 10.72 -4.79
C GLN A 169 3.21 12.02 -5.50
N GLY A 170 2.62 11.90 -6.69
CA GLY A 170 2.14 13.06 -7.45
C GLY A 170 0.84 13.66 -6.90
N PRO A 171 0.57 14.97 -7.13
CA PRO A 171 -0.54 15.70 -6.50
C PRO A 171 -1.91 15.11 -6.82
N LYS A 172 -2.15 14.67 -8.06
CA LYS A 172 -3.42 14.04 -8.46
C LYS A 172 -3.66 12.70 -7.78
N MET A 173 -2.60 11.89 -7.60
CA MET A 173 -2.73 10.60 -6.92
C MET A 173 -2.91 10.80 -5.42
N LEU A 174 -2.21 11.77 -4.80
CA LEU A 174 -2.39 12.12 -3.39
C LEU A 174 -3.81 12.63 -3.09
N GLU A 175 -4.33 13.52 -3.93
CA GLU A 175 -5.72 13.99 -3.80
C GLU A 175 -6.71 12.83 -4.00
N THR A 176 -6.50 11.98 -5.01
CA THR A 176 -7.36 10.80 -5.23
C THR A 176 -7.29 9.84 -4.05
N ALA A 177 -6.11 9.65 -3.47
CA ALA A 177 -5.90 8.79 -2.31
C ALA A 177 -6.70 9.27 -1.11
N GLY A 178 -6.68 10.57 -0.79
CA GLY A 178 -7.54 11.14 0.25
C GLY A 178 -9.05 10.98 -0.04
N LYS A 179 -9.43 11.02 -1.32
CA LYS A 179 -10.83 10.88 -1.74
C LYS A 179 -11.36 9.45 -1.57
N ILE A 180 -10.64 8.43 -2.03
CA ILE A 180 -11.16 7.05 -2.14
C ILE A 180 -10.47 6.01 -1.25
N GLY A 181 -9.32 6.35 -0.66
CA GLY A 181 -8.56 5.48 0.24
C GLY A 181 -9.07 5.54 1.67
N ASP A 182 -8.67 4.51 2.42
CA ASP A 182 -8.71 4.42 3.89
C ASP A 182 -7.32 4.75 4.48
N GLY A 183 -6.27 4.75 3.64
CA GLY A 183 -4.93 5.21 3.98
C GLY A 183 -4.10 5.58 2.75
N VAL A 184 -2.96 6.22 2.98
CA VAL A 184 -2.03 6.67 1.93
C VAL A 184 -0.61 6.29 2.32
N LEU A 185 0.11 5.60 1.43
CA LEU A 185 1.53 5.29 1.59
C LEU A 185 2.35 6.31 0.80
N ILE A 186 3.00 7.23 1.52
CA ILE A 186 3.75 8.35 0.94
C ILE A 186 5.24 7.99 0.94
N ASN A 187 5.83 7.77 -0.23
CA ASN A 187 7.27 7.47 -0.33
C ASN A 187 8.10 8.74 -0.09
N ALA A 188 8.31 9.09 1.18
CA ALA A 188 9.03 10.27 1.62
C ALA A 188 9.52 10.10 3.06
N SER A 189 10.61 10.79 3.41
CA SER A 189 11.21 10.75 4.77
C SER A 189 11.43 12.13 5.38
N HIS A 190 11.33 13.20 4.60
CA HIS A 190 11.58 14.57 5.08
C HIS A 190 10.25 15.30 5.36
N PRO A 191 10.12 16.06 6.48
CA PRO A 191 8.90 16.79 6.83
C PRO A 191 8.30 17.63 5.70
N LYS A 192 9.13 18.40 4.96
CA LYS A 192 8.71 19.17 3.77
C LYS A 192 7.88 18.35 2.76
N ASP A 193 8.27 17.10 2.51
CA ASP A 193 7.57 16.24 1.56
C ASP A 193 6.25 15.71 2.15
N ILE A 194 6.28 15.37 3.44
CA ILE A 194 5.10 14.91 4.18
C ILE A 194 4.07 16.03 4.27
N ASP A 195 4.47 17.25 4.62
CA ASP A 195 3.58 18.42 4.73
C ASP A 195 2.92 18.72 3.38
N TYR A 196 3.71 18.70 2.30
CA TYR A 196 3.17 18.86 0.94
C TYR A 196 2.15 17.76 0.61
N ALA A 197 2.49 16.50 0.89
CA ALA A 197 1.64 15.35 0.60
C ALA A 197 0.33 15.40 1.38
N VAL A 198 0.39 15.65 2.69
CA VAL A 198 -0.78 15.83 3.58
C VAL A 198 -1.67 16.96 3.09
N GLY A 199 -1.08 18.07 2.63
CA GLY A 199 -1.83 19.17 2.02
C GLY A 199 -2.62 18.76 0.76
N GLN A 200 -2.11 17.85 -0.07
CA GLN A 200 -2.87 17.32 -1.23
C GLN A 200 -3.92 16.28 -0.81
N ILE A 201 -3.59 15.41 0.15
CA ILE A 201 -4.52 14.41 0.69
C ILE A 201 -5.74 15.10 1.29
N LYS A 202 -5.53 16.18 2.06
CA LYS A 202 -6.60 16.97 2.68
C LYS A 202 -7.61 17.50 1.65
N LYS A 203 -7.17 17.97 0.48
CA LYS A 203 -8.08 18.38 -0.61
C LYS A 203 -8.98 17.24 -1.07
N GLY A 204 -8.43 16.03 -1.14
CA GLY A 204 -9.18 14.82 -1.52
C GLY A 204 -10.22 14.43 -0.48
N VAL A 205 -9.80 14.44 0.78
CA VAL A 205 -10.66 14.20 1.96
C VAL A 205 -11.84 15.17 1.99
N GLU A 206 -11.57 16.48 1.84
CA GLU A 206 -12.60 17.53 1.82
C GLU A 206 -13.59 17.35 0.66
N LYS A 207 -13.10 17.04 -0.55
CA LYS A 207 -13.94 16.74 -1.71
C LYS A 207 -14.81 15.49 -1.55
N ALA A 208 -14.40 14.56 -0.69
CA ALA A 208 -15.18 13.37 -0.35
C ALA A 208 -16.16 13.58 0.81
N GLY A 209 -16.15 14.76 1.46
CA GLY A 209 -16.91 14.99 2.68
C GLY A 209 -16.46 14.12 3.86
N LYS A 210 -15.21 13.66 3.86
CA LYS A 210 -14.60 12.88 4.94
C LYS A 210 -13.87 13.79 5.93
N ASN A 211 -13.50 13.24 7.08
CA ASN A 211 -12.56 13.86 8.01
C ASN A 211 -11.13 13.36 7.74
N MET A 212 -10.13 14.18 8.08
CA MET A 212 -8.73 13.76 7.94
C MET A 212 -8.42 12.52 8.81
N SER A 213 -9.10 12.38 9.96
CA SER A 213 -9.00 11.20 10.84
C SER A 213 -9.50 9.90 10.19
N ASP A 214 -10.25 9.98 9.08
CA ASP A 214 -10.76 8.81 8.37
C ASP A 214 -9.71 8.22 7.40
N VAL A 215 -8.56 8.88 7.22
CA VAL A 215 -7.50 8.47 6.29
C VAL A 215 -6.17 8.38 7.01
N ASP A 216 -5.61 7.18 7.07
CA ASP A 216 -4.28 6.94 7.66
C ASP A 216 -3.16 7.40 6.72
N ALA A 217 -2.58 8.57 6.98
CA ALA A 217 -1.47 9.12 6.20
C ALA A 217 -0.13 8.57 6.74
N THR A 218 0.45 7.61 6.03
CA THR A 218 1.66 6.89 6.45
C THR A 218 2.89 7.33 5.65
N ALA A 219 3.95 7.73 6.35
CA ALA A 219 5.27 7.95 5.75
C ALA A 219 5.98 6.60 5.48
N TYR A 220 6.28 6.34 4.22
CA TYR A 220 6.96 5.14 3.75
C TYR A 220 8.44 5.46 3.58
N THR A 221 9.16 5.45 4.70
CA THR A 221 10.49 6.07 4.80
C THR A 221 11.63 5.14 4.38
N SER A 222 12.72 5.71 3.86
CA SER A 222 14.02 5.04 3.94
C SER A 222 14.51 5.15 5.38
N PHE A 223 14.57 4.02 6.09
CA PHE A 223 14.88 4.00 7.52
C PHE A 223 16.10 3.13 7.79
N SER A 224 17.03 3.65 8.58
CA SER A 224 18.21 2.91 9.02
C SER A 224 18.60 3.35 10.42
N VAL A 225 18.84 2.36 11.29
CA VAL A 225 19.22 2.60 12.69
C VAL A 225 20.28 1.59 13.10
N ASP A 226 21.33 2.10 13.75
CA ASP A 226 22.40 1.31 14.36
C ASP A 226 22.94 2.12 15.55
N LYS A 227 23.58 1.46 16.52
CA LYS A 227 24.29 2.15 17.60
C LYS A 227 25.46 3.01 17.08
N LYS A 228 25.95 2.71 15.87
CA LYS A 228 27.01 3.44 15.17
C LYS A 228 26.41 4.20 13.97
N PRO A 229 26.35 5.54 14.00
CA PRO A 229 25.78 6.35 12.93
C PRO A 229 26.33 6.02 11.53
N ASP A 230 27.65 5.82 11.41
CA ASP A 230 28.27 5.51 10.10
C ASP A 230 27.79 4.18 9.51
N LYS A 231 27.48 3.19 10.36
CA LYS A 231 26.88 1.93 9.90
C LYS A 231 25.46 2.14 9.41
N ALA A 232 24.66 2.93 10.13
CA ALA A 232 23.30 3.26 9.73
C ALA A 232 23.31 4.02 8.39
N MET A 233 24.17 5.03 8.26
CA MET A 233 24.32 5.81 7.02
C MET A 233 24.78 4.93 5.86
N GLY A 234 25.83 4.12 6.05
CA GLY A 234 26.34 3.23 5.01
C GLY A 234 25.31 2.20 4.53
N ALA A 235 24.46 1.69 5.43
CA ALA A 235 23.37 0.79 5.05
C ALA A 235 22.25 1.49 4.25
N ALA A 236 21.98 2.77 4.52
CA ALA A 236 20.96 3.54 3.82
C ALA A 236 21.43 4.06 2.45
N SER A 237 22.74 4.29 2.25
CA SER A 237 23.27 4.94 1.04
C SER A 237 22.82 4.29 -0.28
N PRO A 238 22.86 2.96 -0.46
CA PRO A 238 22.41 2.35 -1.71
C PRO A 238 20.93 2.62 -1.98
N VAL A 239 20.07 2.53 -0.96
CA VAL A 239 18.63 2.79 -1.07
C VAL A 239 18.38 4.24 -1.44
N VAL A 240 19.06 5.18 -0.79
CA VAL A 240 18.95 6.62 -1.10
C VAL A 240 19.40 6.92 -2.53
N ALA A 241 20.47 6.28 -3.02
CA ALA A 241 20.90 6.44 -4.41
C ALA A 241 19.81 6.02 -5.42
N PHE A 242 19.14 4.89 -5.18
CA PHE A 242 17.99 4.47 -5.98
C PHE A 242 16.81 5.44 -5.90
N ILE A 243 16.51 5.96 -4.70
CA ILE A 243 15.43 6.95 -4.52
C ILE A 243 15.73 8.22 -5.31
N VAL A 244 16.95 8.75 -5.22
CA VAL A 244 17.36 9.96 -5.96
C VAL A 244 17.28 9.71 -7.46
N ALA A 245 17.82 8.60 -7.95
CA ALA A 245 17.79 8.26 -9.37
C ALA A 245 16.37 8.09 -9.94
N GLY A 246 15.42 7.63 -9.11
CA GLY A 246 14.01 7.47 -9.49
C GLY A 246 13.11 8.66 -9.18
N SER A 247 13.61 9.71 -8.52
CA SER A 247 12.80 10.84 -8.09
C SER A 247 12.53 11.82 -9.24
N PRO A 248 11.28 12.28 -9.44
CA PRO A 248 10.99 13.41 -10.32
C PRO A 248 11.76 14.67 -9.90
N ASN A 249 12.21 15.49 -10.87
CA ASN A 249 12.96 16.73 -10.62
C ASN A 249 12.31 17.65 -9.59
N VAL A 250 10.98 17.78 -9.62
CA VAL A 250 10.23 18.62 -8.67
C VAL A 250 10.45 18.26 -7.19
N ILE A 251 10.79 16.99 -6.90
CA ILE A 251 11.12 16.56 -5.54
C ILE A 251 12.55 16.96 -5.19
N LEU A 252 13.50 16.81 -6.12
CA LEU A 252 14.88 17.23 -5.93
C LEU A 252 14.99 18.75 -5.72
N GLU A 253 14.28 19.53 -6.54
CA GLU A 253 14.20 20.99 -6.46
C GLU A 253 13.68 21.48 -5.10
N ARG A 254 12.72 20.77 -4.47
CA ARG A 254 12.21 21.11 -3.12
C ARG A 254 13.28 21.05 -2.04
N HIS A 255 14.33 20.27 -2.27
CA HIS A 255 15.47 20.09 -1.39
C HIS A 255 16.73 20.84 -1.87
N GLY A 256 16.65 21.54 -3.00
CA GLY A 256 17.79 22.26 -3.59
C GLY A 256 18.88 21.35 -4.16
N ILE A 257 18.49 20.16 -4.64
CA ILE A 257 19.35 19.17 -5.31
C ILE A 257 19.17 19.29 -6.82
#